data_AF-A0AAW2CHH1-F1
#
_entry.id   AF-A0AAW2CHH1-F1
#
_cell.length_a   1.000
_cell.length_b   1.000
_cell.length_c   1.000
_cell.angle_alpha   90.00
_cell.angle_beta   90.00
_cell.angle_gamma   90.00
#
_symmetry.space_group_name_H-M   'P 1'
#
loop_
_entity.id
_entity.type
_entity.pdbx_description
1 polymer ?
#
loop_
_entity_poly.entity_id
_entity_poly.type
_entity_poly.pdbx_seq_one_letter_code
_entity_poly.pdbx_strand_id
1 'polypeptide(L)'
;MNSKQNFLKARPIRRLRNRPPRRPPQAHILVGAPELYPDLVNLNAIPSILNLLAHDNTDITVDVVQLLQDLTDPDVFEDNEESDEPARVLVDELVENNVLELLVQNLQRLNDSDPDEMAAVYSTLTTVENLVEVKLAVAEMVCERTKLLKWLLGKIKVREFDFWVVRLGFF
;
A
#
# COMPACT_ATOMS: atom_id res chain seq x y z
N MET A 1 -1.19 58.42 -28.06
CA MET A 1 -0.56 57.65 -26.96
C MET A 1 -1.68 56.88 -26.27
N ASN A 2 -1.81 55.59 -26.60
CA ASN A 2 -2.97 54.78 -26.24
C ASN A 2 -2.74 54.03 -24.93
N SER A 3 -3.73 54.14 -24.04
CA SER A 3 -3.88 53.35 -22.83
C SER A 3 -4.43 51.95 -23.14
N LYS A 4 -4.17 51.03 -22.19
CA LYS A 4 -4.85 49.76 -21.89
C LYS A 4 -4.18 48.46 -22.38
N GLN A 5 -3.72 47.70 -21.36
CA GLN A 5 -4.00 46.27 -21.10
C GLN A 5 -3.49 45.22 -22.11
N ASN A 6 -2.60 44.35 -21.61
CA ASN A 6 -2.79 42.89 -21.46
C ASN A 6 -1.41 42.25 -21.23
N PHE A 7 -1.07 41.85 -19.99
CA PHE A 7 -1.35 40.51 -19.44
C PHE A 7 -1.19 39.39 -20.46
N LEU A 8 -0.20 38.51 -20.21
CA LEU A 8 -0.08 37.09 -20.61
C LEU A 8 1.32 36.73 -21.14
N LYS A 9 2.27 36.55 -20.22
CA LYS A 9 3.27 35.48 -20.32
C LYS A 9 3.41 34.80 -18.95
N ALA A 10 2.29 34.24 -18.47
CA ALA A 10 2.33 33.24 -17.42
C ALA A 10 2.89 31.94 -18.02
N ARG A 11 3.98 31.42 -17.43
CA ARG A 11 4.55 30.11 -17.74
C ARG A 11 3.52 29.02 -17.43
N PRO A 12 3.54 27.88 -18.15
CA PRO A 12 2.44 26.93 -18.13
C PRO A 12 2.20 26.41 -16.72
N ILE A 13 0.96 26.60 -16.29
CA ILE A 13 0.34 26.10 -15.08
C ILE A 13 0.63 24.59 -14.99
N ARG A 14 1.35 24.19 -13.93
CA ARG A 14 1.35 22.80 -13.44
C ARG A 14 -0.10 22.34 -13.47
N ARG A 15 -0.44 21.43 -14.39
CA ARG A 15 -1.78 20.84 -14.45
C ARG A 15 -2.05 20.30 -13.06
N LEU A 16 -2.96 20.99 -12.39
CA LEU A 16 -3.60 20.55 -11.17
C LEU A 16 -4.00 19.11 -11.42
N ARG A 17 -3.41 18.19 -10.65
CA ARG A 17 -3.76 16.79 -10.59
C ARG A 17 -5.16 16.71 -9.95
N ASN A 18 -6.18 17.16 -10.68
CA ASN A 18 -7.57 16.80 -10.46
C ASN A 18 -7.74 15.38 -11.03
N ARG A 19 -7.00 14.40 -10.50
CA ARG A 19 -7.41 13.02 -10.66
C ARG A 19 -8.62 12.86 -9.72
N PRO A 20 -9.78 12.38 -10.19
CA PRO A 20 -10.82 11.91 -9.28
C PRO A 20 -10.22 10.86 -8.32
N PRO A 21 -10.82 10.57 -7.16
CA PRO A 21 -10.35 9.48 -6.31
C PRO A 21 -10.19 8.24 -7.21
N ARG A 22 -8.96 7.74 -7.35
CA ARG A 22 -8.62 6.61 -8.22
C ARG A 22 -9.18 5.27 -7.69
N ARG A 23 -10.21 5.32 -6.86
CA ARG A 23 -10.76 4.15 -6.19
C ARG A 23 -11.60 3.41 -7.20
N PRO A 24 -11.25 2.18 -7.61
CA PRO A 24 -12.19 1.35 -8.35
C PRO A 24 -13.42 1.14 -7.45
N PRO A 25 -14.61 1.68 -7.80
CA PRO A 25 -15.75 1.77 -6.89
C PRO A 25 -16.38 0.41 -6.52
N GLN A 26 -15.92 -0.69 -7.13
CA GLN A 26 -16.55 -2.01 -7.01
C GLN A 26 -15.88 -2.92 -5.98
N ALA A 27 -14.56 -2.78 -5.76
CA ALA A 27 -13.84 -3.65 -4.82
C ALA A 27 -14.15 -3.32 -3.35
N HIS A 28 -14.59 -2.08 -3.08
CA HIS A 28 -14.94 -1.61 -1.73
C HIS A 28 -16.23 -2.22 -1.18
N ILE A 29 -17.05 -2.85 -2.03
CA ILE A 29 -18.25 -3.58 -1.59
C ILE A 29 -17.85 -4.79 -0.74
N LEU A 30 -16.72 -5.44 -1.08
CA LEU A 30 -16.21 -6.60 -0.34
C LEU A 30 -15.70 -6.21 1.05
N VAL A 31 -15.11 -5.02 1.19
CA VAL A 31 -14.64 -4.48 2.48
C VAL A 31 -15.80 -4.25 3.46
N GLY A 32 -17.00 -3.96 2.96
CA GLY A 32 -18.21 -3.81 3.79
C GLY A 32 -18.99 -5.11 4.02
N ALA A 33 -18.48 -6.25 3.56
CA ALA A 33 -19.15 -7.55 3.61
C ALA A 33 -18.14 -8.69 3.84
N PRO A 34 -17.45 -8.73 4.99
CA PRO A 34 -16.44 -9.74 5.32
C PRO A 34 -16.98 -11.19 5.30
N GLU A 35 -18.29 -11.37 5.45
CA GLU A 35 -18.97 -12.65 5.28
C GLU A 35 -18.79 -13.27 3.89
N LEU A 36 -18.41 -12.46 2.88
CA LEU A 36 -18.13 -12.91 1.51
C LEU A 36 -16.69 -13.35 1.28
N TYR A 37 -15.80 -13.23 2.28
CA TYR A 37 -14.39 -13.63 2.12
C TYR A 37 -14.22 -15.13 1.81
N PRO A 38 -14.97 -16.06 2.42
CA PRO A 38 -14.95 -17.46 2.01
C PRO A 38 -15.35 -17.67 0.55
N ASP A 39 -16.33 -16.91 0.04
CA ASP A 39 -16.74 -16.98 -1.37
C ASP A 39 -15.66 -16.43 -2.30
N LEU A 40 -14.97 -15.35 -1.90
CA LEU A 40 -13.84 -14.80 -2.63
C LEU A 40 -12.71 -15.82 -2.79
N VAL A 41 -12.43 -16.58 -1.72
CA VAL A 41 -11.46 -17.69 -1.72
C VAL A 41 -11.95 -18.83 -2.61
N ASN A 42 -13.21 -19.26 -2.47
CA ASN A 42 -13.80 -20.33 -3.27
C ASN A 42 -13.83 -20.02 -4.78
N LEU A 43 -13.97 -18.74 -5.15
CA LEU A 43 -13.91 -18.27 -6.53
C LEU A 43 -12.48 -18.15 -7.09
N ASN A 44 -11.47 -18.49 -6.29
CA ASN A 44 -10.06 -18.42 -6.65
C ASN A 44 -9.64 -17.01 -7.12
N ALA A 45 -10.21 -15.98 -6.50
CA ALA A 45 -9.92 -14.58 -6.84
C ALA A 45 -8.57 -14.12 -6.27
N ILE A 46 -8.15 -14.66 -5.12
CA ILE A 46 -6.94 -14.25 -4.40
C ILE A 46 -5.68 -14.35 -5.27
N PRO A 47 -5.38 -15.47 -5.95
CA PRO A 47 -4.19 -15.54 -6.81
C PRO A 47 -4.22 -14.51 -7.95
N SER A 48 -5.40 -14.23 -8.49
CA SER A 48 -5.58 -13.24 -9.56
C SER A 48 -5.29 -11.82 -9.09
N ILE A 49 -5.72 -11.47 -7.87
CA ILE A 49 -5.42 -10.19 -7.23
C ILE A 49 -3.92 -10.09 -6.95
N LEU A 50 -3.31 -11.12 -6.37
CA LEU A 50 -1.90 -11.13 -6.01
C LEU A 50 -0.97 -11.08 -7.21
N ASN A 51 -1.33 -11.69 -8.35
CA ASN A 51 -0.57 -11.58 -9.59
C ASN A 51 -0.43 -10.12 -10.07
N LEU A 52 -1.37 -9.24 -9.73
CA LEU A 52 -1.27 -7.82 -10.08
C LEU A 52 -0.17 -7.09 -9.30
N LEU A 53 0.30 -7.60 -8.15
CA LEU A 53 1.44 -7.02 -7.43
C LEU A 53 2.76 -7.13 -8.21
N ALA A 54 2.86 -8.09 -9.13
CA ALA A 54 4.02 -8.27 -10.00
C ALA A 54 3.96 -7.41 -11.27
N HIS A 55 2.95 -6.55 -11.41
CA HIS A 55 2.76 -5.74 -12.62
C HIS A 55 3.78 -4.58 -12.71
N ASP A 56 4.31 -4.33 -13.91
CA ASP A 56 5.34 -3.31 -14.15
C ASP A 56 4.88 -1.88 -13.82
N ASN A 57 3.61 -1.57 -14.09
CA ASN A 57 3.00 -0.29 -13.76
C ASN A 57 2.77 -0.15 -12.26
N THR A 58 3.50 0.77 -11.62
CA THR A 58 3.39 1.05 -10.18
C THR A 58 2.01 1.56 -9.77
N ASP A 59 1.28 2.26 -10.66
CA ASP A 59 -0.09 2.70 -10.38
C ASP A 59 -1.02 1.51 -10.06
N ILE A 60 -0.92 0.41 -10.82
CA ILE A 60 -1.76 -0.78 -10.60
C ILE A 60 -1.44 -1.43 -9.26
N THR A 61 -0.16 -1.47 -8.92
CA THR A 61 0.29 -2.19 -7.73
C THR A 61 0.05 -1.39 -6.46
N VAL A 62 0.08 -0.05 -6.57
CA VAL A 62 -0.39 0.85 -5.52
C VAL A 62 -1.87 0.58 -5.24
N ASP A 63 -2.72 0.51 -6.28
CA ASP A 63 -4.15 0.25 -6.13
C ASP A 63 -4.42 -1.14 -5.50
N VAL A 64 -3.63 -2.16 -5.86
CA VAL A 64 -3.75 -3.52 -5.29
C VAL A 64 -3.31 -3.57 -3.84
N VAL A 65 -2.19 -2.92 -3.48
CA VAL A 65 -1.76 -2.83 -2.07
C VAL A 65 -2.82 -2.13 -1.22
N GLN A 66 -3.43 -1.06 -1.74
CA GLN A 66 -4.52 -0.39 -1.05
C GLN A 66 -5.72 -1.32 -0.84
N LEU A 67 -6.11 -2.07 -1.88
CA LEU A 67 -7.18 -3.06 -1.75
C LEU A 67 -6.88 -4.11 -0.67
N LEU A 68 -5.63 -4.62 -0.62
CA LEU A 68 -5.23 -5.60 0.41
C LEU A 68 -5.25 -5.00 1.81
N GLN A 69 -4.83 -3.74 1.97
CA GLN A 69 -4.95 -3.01 3.23
C GLN A 69 -6.42 -2.93 3.65
N ASP A 70 -7.31 -2.48 2.75
CA ASP A 70 -8.73 -2.31 3.06
C ASP A 70 -9.41 -3.66 3.41
N LEU A 71 -9.05 -4.75 2.74
CA LEU A 71 -9.60 -6.08 3.00
C LEU A 71 -9.11 -6.69 4.33
N THR A 72 -7.96 -6.26 4.81
CA THR A 72 -7.34 -6.80 6.04
C THR A 72 -7.50 -5.85 7.23
N ASP A 73 -8.17 -4.71 7.06
CA ASP A 73 -8.35 -3.72 8.10
C ASP A 73 -9.05 -4.33 9.35
N PRO A 74 -8.47 -4.21 10.56
CA PRO A 74 -9.08 -4.74 11.78
C PRO A 74 -10.51 -4.22 12.01
N ASP A 75 -10.79 -2.97 11.61
CA ASP A 75 -12.11 -2.33 11.79
C ASP A 75 -13.21 -3.07 11.01
N VAL A 76 -12.87 -3.78 9.93
CA VAL A 76 -13.83 -4.57 9.14
C VAL A 76 -14.37 -5.76 9.91
N PHE A 77 -13.61 -6.26 10.89
CA PHE A 77 -13.97 -7.45 11.66
C PHE A 77 -14.67 -7.14 12.98
N GLU A 78 -14.59 -5.89 13.48
CA GLU A 78 -15.13 -5.50 14.79
C GLU A 78 -16.66 -5.68 14.90
N ASP A 79 -17.41 -5.49 13.81
CA ASP A 79 -18.87 -5.59 13.81
C ASP A 79 -19.39 -7.04 13.73
N ASN A 80 -18.52 -8.02 13.49
CA ASN A 80 -18.90 -9.43 13.37
C ASN A 80 -18.75 -10.13 14.73
N GLU A 81 -19.76 -9.97 15.60
CA GLU A 81 -19.81 -10.56 16.95
C GLU A 81 -19.67 -12.09 16.99
N GLU A 82 -19.75 -12.80 15.85
CA GLU A 82 -19.91 -14.25 15.82
C GLU A 82 -18.62 -15.07 15.60
N SER A 83 -17.55 -14.54 14.97
CA SER A 83 -16.25 -15.24 14.80
C SER A 83 -15.26 -14.48 13.89
N ASP A 84 -13.97 -14.42 14.23
CA ASP A 84 -12.89 -13.97 13.31
C ASP A 84 -12.62 -14.96 12.14
N GLU A 85 -13.46 -15.96 11.94
CA GLU A 85 -13.28 -17.02 10.95
C GLU A 85 -13.16 -16.53 9.50
N PRO A 86 -13.98 -15.58 9.01
CA PRO A 86 -13.80 -15.04 7.65
C PRO A 86 -12.45 -14.37 7.44
N ALA A 87 -11.95 -13.66 8.47
CA ALA A 87 -10.63 -13.03 8.46
C ALA A 87 -9.53 -14.09 8.37
N ARG A 88 -9.62 -15.15 9.20
CA ARG A 88 -8.64 -16.24 9.20
C ARG A 88 -8.58 -16.97 7.86
N VAL A 89 -9.73 -17.26 7.25
CA VAL A 89 -9.80 -17.91 5.92
C VAL A 89 -9.12 -17.05 4.86
N LEU A 90 -9.37 -15.75 4.84
CA LEU A 90 -8.70 -14.83 3.90
C LEU A 90 -7.19 -14.79 4.13
N VAL A 91 -6.75 -14.66 5.38
CA VAL A 91 -5.32 -14.59 5.74
C VAL A 91 -4.60 -15.88 5.38
N ASP A 92 -5.20 -17.04 5.64
CA ASP A 92 -4.63 -18.33 5.27
C ASP A 92 -4.45 -18.44 3.76
N GLU A 93 -5.47 -18.10 2.97
CA GLU A 93 -5.38 -18.12 1.50
C GLU A 93 -4.32 -17.13 0.98
N LEU A 94 -4.25 -15.91 1.55
CA LEU A 94 -3.23 -14.92 1.17
C LEU A 94 -1.81 -15.43 1.44
N VAL A 95 -1.58 -16.05 2.60
CA VAL A 95 -0.29 -16.59 3.00
C VAL A 95 0.09 -17.80 2.13
N GLU A 96 -0.85 -18.69 1.83
CA GLU A 96 -0.64 -19.83 0.92
C GLU A 96 -0.24 -19.37 -0.49
N ASN A 97 -0.73 -18.21 -0.92
CA ASN A 97 -0.39 -17.60 -2.21
C ASN A 97 0.80 -16.62 -2.15
N ASN A 98 1.65 -16.71 -1.12
CA ASN A 98 2.91 -15.96 -0.98
C ASN A 98 2.72 -14.43 -0.99
N VAL A 99 1.64 -13.93 -0.38
CA VAL A 99 1.38 -12.48 -0.28
C VAL A 99 2.58 -11.73 0.33
N LEU A 100 3.27 -12.31 1.31
CA LEU A 100 4.34 -11.64 2.06
C LEU A 100 5.54 -11.36 1.16
N GLU A 101 5.96 -12.35 0.37
CA GLU A 101 7.05 -12.23 -0.58
C GLU A 101 6.69 -11.24 -1.69
N LEU A 102 5.46 -11.27 -2.20
CA LEU A 102 4.99 -10.37 -3.25
C LEU A 102 4.93 -8.92 -2.76
N LEU A 103 4.41 -8.67 -1.56
CA LEU A 103 4.39 -7.36 -0.93
C LEU A 103 5.81 -6.81 -0.74
N VAL A 104 6.74 -7.63 -0.23
CA VAL A 104 8.13 -7.19 0.00
C VAL A 104 8.91 -7.00 -1.30
N GLN A 105 8.63 -7.78 -2.34
CA GLN A 105 9.20 -7.55 -3.67
C GLN A 105 8.68 -6.23 -4.26
N ASN A 106 7.38 -5.97 -4.14
CA ASN A 106 6.79 -4.70 -4.56
C ASN A 106 7.39 -3.53 -3.79
N LEU A 107 7.58 -3.66 -2.47
CA LEU A 107 8.16 -2.64 -1.60
C LEU A 107 9.57 -2.20 -2.05
N GLN A 108 10.38 -3.12 -2.59
CA GLN A 108 11.77 -2.84 -2.98
C GLN A 108 11.91 -1.95 -4.21
N ARG A 109 10.88 -1.86 -5.06
CA ARG A 109 10.90 -1.06 -6.29
C ARG A 109 10.23 0.31 -6.15
N LEU A 110 9.52 0.56 -5.05
CA LEU A 110 8.85 1.84 -4.79
C LEU A 110 9.86 2.95 -4.50
N ASN A 111 9.54 4.16 -4.95
CA ASN A 111 10.35 5.35 -4.82
C ASN A 111 9.79 6.29 -3.74
N ASP A 112 10.55 6.46 -2.65
CA ASP A 112 10.19 7.34 -1.53
C ASP A 112 10.00 8.82 -1.89
N SER A 113 10.51 9.26 -3.06
CA SER A 113 10.34 10.65 -3.51
C SER A 113 8.96 10.92 -4.12
N ASP A 114 8.23 9.88 -4.53
CA ASP A 114 6.87 10.01 -5.04
C ASP A 114 5.85 9.83 -3.90
N PRO A 115 4.97 10.82 -3.65
CA PRO A 115 3.96 10.72 -2.59
C PRO A 115 2.99 9.54 -2.73
N ASP A 116 2.63 9.16 -3.96
CA ASP A 116 1.68 8.06 -4.20
C ASP A 116 2.38 6.72 -3.90
N GLU A 117 3.65 6.56 -4.29
CA GLU A 117 4.42 5.34 -4.00
C GLU A 117 4.84 5.25 -2.52
N MET A 118 5.12 6.39 -1.88
CA MET A 118 5.34 6.44 -0.44
C MET A 118 4.09 6.07 0.35
N ALA A 119 2.89 6.45 -0.12
CA ALA A 119 1.65 5.98 0.48
C ALA A 119 1.54 4.44 0.38
N ALA A 120 1.89 3.85 -0.76
CA ALA A 120 1.91 2.39 -0.92
C ALA A 120 2.95 1.68 -0.02
N VAL A 121 4.07 2.33 0.28
CA VAL A 121 5.02 1.83 1.31
C VAL A 121 4.32 1.70 2.66
N TYR A 122 3.61 2.74 3.10
CA TYR A 122 2.84 2.71 4.35
C TYR A 122 1.75 1.64 4.31
N SER A 123 0.93 1.61 3.26
CA SER A 123 -0.12 0.61 3.10
C SER A 123 0.42 -0.82 3.10
N THR A 124 1.61 -1.06 2.54
CA THR A 124 2.26 -2.37 2.59
C THR A 124 2.62 -2.76 4.02
N LEU A 125 3.17 -1.85 4.81
CA LEU A 125 3.52 -2.11 6.21
C LEU A 125 2.27 -2.32 7.07
N THR A 126 1.22 -1.52 6.86
CA THR A 126 -0.07 -1.70 7.54
C THR A 126 -0.72 -3.03 7.17
N THR A 127 -0.68 -3.43 5.91
CA THR A 127 -1.18 -4.76 5.50
C THR A 127 -0.44 -5.87 6.24
N VAL A 128 0.88 -5.79 6.36
CA VAL A 128 1.66 -6.78 7.12
C VAL A 128 1.30 -6.78 8.61
N GLU A 129 1.09 -5.62 9.22
CA GLU A 129 0.62 -5.47 10.60
C GLU A 129 -0.73 -6.14 10.80
N ASN A 130 -1.70 -5.81 9.94
CA ASN A 130 -3.04 -6.40 9.94
C ASN A 130 -3.01 -7.93 9.86
N LEU A 131 -2.19 -8.50 8.96
CA LEU A 131 -2.04 -9.96 8.84
C LEU A 131 -1.48 -10.60 10.12
N VAL A 132 -0.55 -9.93 10.79
CA VAL A 132 0.03 -10.39 12.06
C VAL A 132 -0.97 -10.32 13.21
N GLU A 133 -1.83 -9.29 13.21
CA GLU A 133 -2.90 -9.12 14.19
C GLU A 133 -3.92 -10.26 14.12
N VAL A 134 -4.35 -10.63 12.91
CA VAL A 134 -5.26 -11.77 12.70
C VAL A 134 -4.59 -13.11 13.06
N LYS A 135 -3.32 -13.30 12.69
CA LYS A 135 -2.58 -14.55 12.90
C LYS A 135 -1.12 -14.29 13.27
N LEU A 136 -0.81 -14.38 14.57
CA LEU A 136 0.54 -14.13 15.10
C LEU A 136 1.66 -14.95 14.44
N ALA A 137 1.37 -16.18 13.97
CA ALA A 137 2.34 -17.02 13.25
C ALA A 137 2.87 -16.36 11.95
N VAL A 138 2.13 -15.41 11.37
CA VAL A 138 2.59 -14.61 10.22
C VAL A 138 3.85 -13.81 10.58
N ALA A 139 4.03 -13.38 11.83
CA ALA A 139 5.21 -12.62 12.25
C ALA A 139 6.51 -13.43 12.08
N GLU A 140 6.49 -14.71 12.43
CA GLU A 140 7.62 -15.62 12.17
C GLU A 140 7.85 -15.77 10.67
N MET A 141 6.78 -16.00 9.89
CA MET A 141 6.88 -16.16 8.43
C MET A 141 7.46 -14.92 7.75
N VAL A 142 7.08 -13.72 8.18
CA VAL A 142 7.63 -12.46 7.67
C VAL A 142 9.15 -12.42 7.86
N CYS A 143 9.63 -12.84 9.03
CA CYS A 143 11.06 -12.86 9.34
C CYS A 143 11.83 -13.94 8.55
N GLU A 144 11.23 -15.13 8.37
CA GLU A 144 11.89 -16.27 7.74
C GLU A 144 11.87 -16.22 6.21
N ARG A 145 10.75 -15.81 5.62
CA ARG A 145 10.50 -15.91 4.18
C ARG A 145 10.84 -14.63 3.43
N THR A 146 10.87 -13.50 4.12
CA THR A 146 11.02 -12.20 3.46
C THR A 146 12.28 -11.45 3.87
N LYS A 147 12.58 -10.38 3.14
CA LYS A 147 13.67 -9.44 3.46
C LYS A 147 13.16 -8.17 4.15
N LEU A 148 11.95 -8.18 4.71
CA LEU A 148 11.32 -6.99 5.29
C LEU A 148 12.18 -6.38 6.42
N LEU A 149 12.67 -7.19 7.36
CA LEU A 149 13.50 -6.70 8.47
C LEU A 149 14.79 -6.07 7.96
N LYS A 150 15.44 -6.68 6.97
CA LYS A 150 16.64 -6.12 6.32
C LYS A 150 16.33 -4.78 5.63
N TRP A 151 15.18 -4.68 4.97
CA TRP A 151 14.73 -3.45 4.32
C TRP A 151 14.45 -2.34 5.35
N LEU A 152 13.76 -2.64 6.45
CA LEU A 152 13.49 -1.72 7.56
C LEU A 152 14.78 -1.19 8.18
N LEU A 153 15.74 -2.06 8.48
CA LEU A 153 17.07 -1.67 8.97
C LEU A 153 17.79 -0.73 7.99
N GLY A 154 17.66 -0.99 6.69
CA GLY A 154 18.16 -0.11 5.64
C GLY A 154 17.55 1.30 5.71
N LYS A 155 16.23 1.41 5.87
CA LYS A 155 15.52 2.70 5.99
C LYS A 155 15.88 3.46 7.25
N ILE A 156 15.98 2.79 8.40
CA ILE A 156 16.33 3.43 9.68
C ILE A 156 17.76 3.97 9.66
N LYS A 157 18.70 3.24 9.03
CA LYS A 157 20.10 3.67 8.91
C LYS A 157 20.26 4.92 8.04
N VAL A 158 19.33 5.18 7.13
CA VAL A 158 19.29 6.43 6.34
C VAL A 158 18.70 7.54 7.21
N ARG A 159 19.44 7.97 8.24
CA ARG A 159 19.16 9.18 9.00
C ARG A 159 20.30 9.61 9.94
N GLU A 160 21.53 9.66 9.43
CA GLU A 160 22.56 10.53 10.00
C GLU A 160 23.30 11.21 8.82
N PHE A 161 23.50 12.52 8.90
CA PHE A 161 24.14 13.40 7.90
C PHE A 161 23.30 13.91 6.73
N ASP A 162 22.34 14.80 6.99
CA ASP A 162 22.04 15.89 6.03
C ASP A 162 21.50 17.18 6.67
N PHE A 163 21.57 17.30 8.01
CA PHE A 163 21.05 18.49 8.71
C PHE A 163 22.11 19.52 9.10
N TRP A 164 23.40 19.17 9.06
CA TRP A 164 24.48 20.04 9.55
C TRP A 164 25.38 20.64 8.45
N VAL A 165 25.41 20.06 7.24
CA VAL A 165 26.28 20.58 6.16
C VAL A 165 25.67 21.77 5.44
N VAL A 166 24.33 21.85 5.32
CA VAL A 166 23.67 22.97 4.63
C VAL A 166 23.52 24.22 5.52
N ARG A 167 23.60 24.09 6.86
CA ARG A 167 23.41 25.22 7.80
C ARG A 167 24.70 25.89 8.25
N LEU A 168 25.87 25.35 7.91
CA LEU A 168 27.18 25.98 8.15
C LEU A 168 27.82 26.51 6.86
N GLY A 169 27.00 26.84 5.86
CA GLY A 169 27.33 27.79 4.81
C GLY A 169 27.30 29.23 5.33
N PHE A 170 28.12 29.55 6.33
CA PHE A 170 28.48 30.92 6.66
C PHE A 170 29.86 31.22 6.07
N PHE A 171 29.84 32.13 5.11
CA PHE A 171 30.94 33.02 4.73
C PHE A 171 31.60 33.67 5.96
#